data_AF-A0A947CQ71-F1
#
_entry.id   AF-A0A947CQ71-F1
#
_cell.length_a   1.000
_cell.length_b   1.000
_cell.length_c   1.000
_cell.angle_alpha   90.00
_cell.angle_beta   90.00
_cell.angle_gamma   90.00
#
_symmetry.space_group_name_H-M   'P 1'
#
loop_
_entity.id
_entity.type
_entity.pdbx_description
1 polymer ?
#
loop_
_entity_poly.entity_id
_entity_poly.type
_entity_poly.pdbx_seq_one_letter_code
_entity_poly.pdbx_strand_id
1 'polypeptide(L)'
;SMGYESDAAVEDEEAEAQERDRGVVERPLGDAEVLAADGNWAEAVHTLLLKTLMELAIKRGQPLKSSLTSREILSRVGLPIPARDALSEIVDVVEISHFGDLPIGENEYLRCLDSYSRFSTAYLQGAA
;
A
#
# COMPACT_ATOMS: atom_id res chain seq x y z
N SER A 1 33.70 48.81 -0.48
CA SER A 1 32.26 48.93 -0.21
C SER A 1 31.52 48.74 -1.53
N MET A 2 30.89 47.58 -1.70
CA MET A 2 29.99 47.09 -2.77
C MET A 2 30.11 45.55 -2.64
N GLY A 3 29.10 44.72 -2.37
CA GLY A 3 27.67 44.85 -2.52
C GLY A 3 27.21 43.96 -3.67
N TYR A 4 26.99 42.67 -3.43
CA TYR A 4 26.03 41.84 -4.17
C TYR A 4 25.71 40.57 -3.36
N GLU A 5 24.50 40.58 -2.80
CA GLU A 5 23.74 39.40 -2.40
C GLU A 5 23.52 38.50 -3.63
N SER A 6 23.70 37.20 -3.44
CA SER A 6 23.35 36.16 -4.42
C SER A 6 22.19 35.37 -3.83
N ASP A 7 21.00 35.84 -4.14
CA ASP A 7 19.69 35.30 -3.77
C ASP A 7 19.32 34.11 -4.68
N ALA A 8 20.06 33.00 -4.58
CA ALA A 8 19.96 31.90 -5.54
C ALA A 8 19.91 30.50 -4.89
N ALA A 9 19.46 30.39 -3.64
CA ALA A 9 19.52 29.13 -2.90
C ALA A 9 18.18 28.58 -2.40
N VAL A 10 17.03 29.13 -2.81
CA VAL A 10 15.73 28.71 -2.28
C VAL A 10 14.91 27.85 -3.26
N GLU A 11 15.32 27.74 -4.53
CA GLU A 11 14.52 27.02 -5.53
C GLU A 11 14.77 25.49 -5.57
N ASP A 12 15.88 24.99 -5.02
CA ASP A 12 16.18 23.54 -5.03
C ASP A 12 15.43 22.75 -3.93
N GLU A 13 15.08 23.36 -2.80
CA GLU A 13 14.40 22.65 -1.69
C GLU A 13 12.91 22.38 -1.98
N GLU A 14 12.22 23.27 -2.71
CA GLU A 14 10.80 23.11 -3.05
C GLU A 14 10.58 22.01 -4.10
N ALA A 15 11.54 21.81 -5.01
CA ALA A 15 11.50 20.73 -6.00
C ALA A 15 11.63 19.33 -5.33
N GLU A 16 12.54 19.18 -4.37
CA GLU A 16 12.70 17.93 -3.61
C GLU A 16 11.51 17.61 -2.68
N ALA A 17 10.76 18.63 -2.24
CA ALA A 17 9.54 18.42 -1.48
C ALA A 17 8.37 17.95 -2.36
N GLN A 18 8.36 18.40 -3.63
CA GLN A 18 7.30 18.08 -4.59
C GLN A 18 7.48 16.70 -5.26
N GLU A 19 8.71 16.18 -5.31
CA GLU A 19 8.99 14.79 -5.73
C GLU A 19 8.51 13.76 -4.70
N ARG A 20 8.62 14.07 -3.39
CA ARG A 20 8.13 13.22 -2.27
C ARG A 20 6.61 13.10 -2.22
N ASP A 21 5.90 14.04 -2.85
CA ASP A 21 4.43 14.05 -2.93
C ASP A 21 3.90 13.30 -4.18
N ARG A 22 4.77 12.98 -5.15
CA ARG A 22 4.42 12.16 -6.34
C ARG A 22 4.73 10.67 -6.15
N GLY A 23 5.41 10.29 -5.07
CA GLY A 23 5.84 8.93 -4.76
C GLY A 23 4.88 8.14 -3.87
N VAL A 24 3.56 8.12 -4.12
CA VAL A 24 2.65 7.28 -3.32
C VAL A 24 2.81 5.76 -3.61
N VAL A 25 3.92 5.35 -4.24
CA VAL A 25 4.41 3.96 -4.32
C VAL A 25 5.92 3.90 -4.00
N GLU A 26 6.38 4.48 -2.88
CA GLU A 26 7.81 4.53 -2.50
C GLU A 26 8.41 3.17 -2.05
N ARG A 27 7.69 2.06 -2.13
CA ARG A 27 8.28 0.73 -1.92
C ARG A 27 7.91 -0.22 -3.06
N PRO A 28 8.92 -0.85 -3.71
CA PRO A 28 8.66 -1.91 -4.70
C PRO A 28 7.75 -2.98 -4.11
N LEU A 29 6.72 -3.36 -4.88
CA LEU A 29 5.83 -4.45 -4.50
C LEU A 29 6.47 -5.81 -4.77
N GLY A 30 7.58 -5.84 -5.52
CA GLY A 30 8.46 -6.99 -5.63
C GLY A 30 7.73 -8.14 -6.31
N ASP A 31 7.59 -9.26 -5.60
CA ASP A 31 7.02 -10.51 -6.12
C ASP A 31 5.61 -10.34 -6.72
N ALA A 32 4.79 -9.41 -6.20
CA ALA A 32 3.45 -9.17 -6.75
C ALA A 32 3.49 -8.60 -8.17
N GLU A 33 4.44 -7.72 -8.48
CA GLU A 33 4.61 -7.14 -9.82
C GLU A 33 5.12 -8.19 -10.82
N VAL A 34 6.03 -9.07 -10.37
CA VAL A 34 6.54 -10.18 -11.19
C VAL A 34 5.42 -11.16 -11.53
N LEU A 35 4.63 -11.57 -10.54
CA LEU A 35 3.49 -12.47 -10.75
C LEU A 35 2.44 -11.87 -11.70
N ALA A 36 2.14 -10.58 -11.54
CA ALA A 36 1.23 -9.85 -12.41
C ALA A 36 1.75 -9.80 -13.86
N ALA A 37 3.05 -9.54 -14.06
CA ALA A 37 3.65 -9.52 -15.40
C ALA A 37 3.58 -10.88 -16.11
N ASP A 38 3.62 -11.98 -15.36
CA ASP A 38 3.47 -13.35 -15.87
C ASP A 38 2.00 -13.77 -16.07
N GLY A 39 1.04 -12.89 -15.75
CA GLY A 39 -0.40 -13.19 -15.83
C GLY A 39 -0.96 -14.00 -14.66
N ASN A 40 -0.17 -14.18 -13.59
CA ASN A 40 -0.56 -14.89 -12.37
C ASN A 40 -1.27 -13.93 -11.40
N TRP A 41 -2.44 -13.44 -11.81
CA TRP A 41 -3.15 -12.36 -11.11
C TRP A 41 -3.63 -12.74 -9.72
N ALA A 42 -4.11 -13.98 -9.53
CA ALA A 42 -4.58 -14.45 -8.23
C ALA A 42 -3.44 -14.47 -7.20
N GLU A 43 -2.28 -15.01 -7.59
CA GLU A 43 -1.06 -15.03 -6.79
C GLU A 43 -0.51 -13.63 -6.55
N ALA A 44 -0.59 -12.73 -7.54
CA ALA A 44 -0.19 -11.34 -7.40
C ALA A 44 -1.03 -10.61 -6.34
N VAL A 45 -2.36 -10.77 -6.39
CA VAL A 45 -3.29 -10.19 -5.41
C VAL A 45 -3.07 -10.79 -4.01
N HIS A 46 -2.88 -12.10 -3.91
CA HIS A 46 -2.57 -12.76 -2.63
C HIS A 46 -1.26 -12.24 -2.03
N THR A 47 -0.21 -12.12 -2.85
CA THR A 47 1.08 -11.57 -2.45
C THR A 47 0.97 -10.13 -1.97
N LEU A 48 0.16 -9.31 -2.65
CA LEU A 48 -0.11 -7.93 -2.26
C LEU A 48 -0.82 -7.85 -0.90
N LEU A 49 -1.79 -8.71 -0.62
CA LEU A 49 -2.43 -8.81 0.70
C LEU A 49 -1.40 -9.13 1.78
N LEU A 50 -0.57 -10.16 1.58
CA LEU A 50 0.45 -10.56 2.56
C LEU A 50 1.43 -9.43 2.85
N LYS A 51 1.89 -8.72 1.82
CA LYS A 51 2.77 -7.55 1.98
C LYS A 51 2.07 -6.45 2.78
N THR A 52 0.81 -6.15 2.49
CA THR A 52 0.02 -5.14 3.23
C THR A 52 -0.09 -5.48 4.71
N LEU A 53 -0.40 -6.76 5.03
CA LEU A 53 -0.48 -7.23 6.42
C LEU A 53 0.87 -7.19 7.14
N MET A 54 1.96 -7.52 6.45
CA MET A 54 3.32 -7.41 6.98
C MET A 54 3.66 -5.95 7.30
N GLU A 55 3.39 -5.02 6.39
CA GLU A 55 3.67 -3.60 6.58
C GLU A 55 2.81 -3.00 7.71
N LEU A 56 1.56 -3.42 7.84
CA LEU A 56 0.70 -3.11 8.99
C LEU A 56 1.33 -3.58 10.30
N ALA A 57 1.83 -4.83 10.35
CA ALA A 57 2.44 -5.40 11.55
C ALA A 57 3.70 -4.62 11.96
N ILE A 58 4.54 -4.27 10.97
CA ILE A 58 5.76 -3.48 11.15
C ILE A 58 5.42 -2.08 11.67
N LYS A 59 4.50 -1.35 11.02
CA LYS A 59 4.10 0.00 11.40
C LYS A 59 3.56 0.06 12.84
N ARG A 60 2.82 -0.97 13.26
CA ARG A 60 2.26 -1.08 14.61
C ARG A 60 3.28 -1.47 15.68
N GLY A 61 4.43 -2.00 15.30
CA GLY A 61 5.39 -2.60 16.23
C GLY A 61 4.84 -3.81 16.99
N GLN A 62 3.80 -4.48 16.47
CA GLN A 62 3.16 -5.64 17.08
C GLN A 62 2.96 -6.75 16.05
N PRO A 63 3.45 -7.97 16.31
CA PRO A 63 3.25 -9.07 15.38
C PRO A 63 1.77 -9.43 15.29
N LEU A 64 1.29 -9.69 14.07
CA LEU A 64 0.01 -10.33 13.86
C LEU A 64 0.14 -11.79 14.28
N LYS A 65 -0.83 -12.29 15.06
CA LYS A 65 -0.86 -13.71 15.43
C LYS A 65 -1.11 -14.53 14.17
N SER A 66 -0.35 -15.61 13.97
CA SER A 66 -0.48 -16.52 12.83
C SER A 66 -1.86 -17.19 12.72
N SER A 67 -2.62 -17.24 13.81
CA SER A 67 -3.97 -17.78 13.83
C SER A 67 -5.05 -16.79 13.36
N LEU A 68 -4.72 -15.52 13.13
CA LEU A 68 -5.69 -14.52 12.70
C LEU A 68 -5.87 -14.57 11.19
N THR A 69 -7.12 -14.70 10.78
CA THR A 69 -7.52 -14.49 9.38
C THR A 69 -7.50 -13.00 9.02
N SER A 70 -7.48 -12.66 7.73
CA SER A 70 -7.49 -11.26 7.27
C SER A 70 -8.73 -10.48 7.76
N ARG A 71 -9.91 -11.11 7.78
CA ARG A 71 -11.14 -10.53 8.38
C ARG A 71 -11.01 -10.27 9.88
N GLU A 72 -10.37 -11.19 10.60
CA GLU A 72 -10.13 -11.00 12.02
C GLU A 72 -9.11 -9.89 12.31
N ILE A 73 -8.15 -9.66 11.41
CA ILE A 73 -7.22 -8.53 11.48
C ILE A 73 -8.00 -7.21 11.29
N LEU A 74 -8.87 -7.12 10.28
CA LEU A 74 -9.71 -5.93 10.03
C LEU A 74 -10.57 -5.54 11.23
N SER A 75 -11.11 -6.51 11.95
CA SER A 75 -12.00 -6.26 13.11
C SER A 75 -11.25 -5.99 14.42
N ARG A 76 -10.02 -6.51 14.59
CA ARG A 76 -9.27 -6.40 15.84
C ARG A 76 -8.22 -5.30 15.84
N VAL A 77 -7.80 -4.82 14.68
CA VAL A 77 -6.81 -3.74 14.56
C VAL A 77 -7.53 -2.40 14.50
N GLY A 78 -7.17 -1.49 15.40
CA GLY A 78 -7.66 -0.10 15.39
C GLY A 78 -7.06 0.70 14.24
N LEU A 79 -7.57 0.48 13.03
CA LEU A 79 -7.19 1.22 11.83
C LEU A 79 -8.06 2.48 11.68
N PRO A 80 -7.51 3.60 11.18
CA PRO A 80 -8.31 4.69 10.64
C PRO A 80 -9.30 4.17 9.59
N ILE A 81 -10.51 4.76 9.54
CA ILE A 81 -11.57 4.33 8.61
C ILE A 81 -11.06 4.19 7.17
N PRO A 82 -10.32 5.16 6.58
CA PRO A 82 -9.85 5.05 5.20
C PRO A 82 -8.89 3.87 4.98
N ALA A 83 -8.06 3.56 5.97
CA ALA A 83 -7.12 2.43 5.91
C ALA A 83 -7.85 1.09 6.06
N ARG A 84 -8.82 1.02 6.98
CA ARG A 84 -9.64 -0.18 7.16
C ARG A 84 -10.42 -0.50 5.89
N ASP A 85 -11.05 0.50 5.30
CA ASP A 85 -11.87 0.30 4.09
C ASP A 85 -10.99 -0.16 2.92
N ALA A 86 -9.82 0.47 2.72
CA ALA A 86 -8.86 0.06 1.71
C ALA A 86 -8.33 -1.38 1.90
N LEU A 87 -7.98 -1.77 3.14
CA LEU A 87 -7.57 -3.16 3.41
C LEU A 87 -8.73 -4.15 3.21
N SER A 88 -9.97 -3.76 3.51
CA SER A 88 -11.16 -4.59 3.29
C SER A 88 -11.35 -4.90 1.81
N GLU A 89 -11.17 -3.90 0.93
CA GLU A 89 -11.28 -4.08 -0.52
C GLU A 89 -10.32 -5.16 -1.05
N ILE A 90 -9.08 -5.22 -0.55
CA ILE A 90 -8.11 -6.26 -0.93
C ILE A 90 -8.54 -7.64 -0.39
N VAL A 91 -8.98 -7.70 0.88
CA VAL A 91 -9.44 -8.95 1.51
C VAL A 91 -10.64 -9.53 0.76
N ASP A 92 -11.61 -8.70 0.38
CA ASP A 92 -12.81 -9.14 -0.31
C ASP A 92 -12.48 -9.77 -1.67
N VAL A 93 -11.54 -9.18 -2.43
CA VAL A 93 -11.10 -9.75 -3.73
C VAL A 93 -10.42 -11.10 -3.54
N VAL A 94 -9.51 -11.22 -2.57
CA VAL A 94 -8.81 -12.48 -2.24
C VAL A 94 -9.80 -13.55 -1.80
N GLU A 95 -10.80 -13.21 -1.01
CA GLU A 95 -11.79 -14.18 -0.54
C GLU A 95 -12.73 -14.62 -1.66
N ILE A 96 -13.15 -13.70 -2.53
CA ILE A 96 -13.94 -14.05 -3.73
C ILE A 96 -13.14 -14.99 -4.63
N SER A 97 -11.82 -14.79 -4.79
CA SER A 97 -10.98 -15.67 -5.61
C SER A 97 -10.69 -17.03 -4.97
N HIS A 98 -10.54 -17.08 -3.65
CA HIS A 98 -10.26 -18.34 -2.94
C HIS A 98 -11.51 -19.20 -2.75
N PHE A 99 -12.70 -18.59 -2.66
CA PHE A 99 -13.95 -19.31 -2.35
C PHE A 99 -14.95 -19.32 -3.51
N GLY A 100 -14.72 -18.57 -4.58
CA GLY A 100 -15.59 -18.51 -5.76
C GLY A 100 -14.88 -18.94 -7.04
N ASP A 101 -15.65 -19.41 -8.03
CA ASP A 101 -15.16 -19.73 -9.38
C ASP A 101 -14.91 -18.47 -10.24
N LEU A 102 -14.61 -17.32 -9.61
CA LEU A 102 -14.43 -16.05 -10.31
C LEU A 102 -12.95 -15.88 -10.67
N PRO A 103 -12.58 -15.86 -11.96
CA PRO A 103 -11.21 -15.66 -12.37
C PRO A 103 -10.79 -14.23 -12.01
N ILE A 104 -9.70 -14.09 -11.25
CA ILE A 104 -9.02 -12.81 -11.03
C ILE A 104 -8.23 -12.49 -12.29
N GLY A 105 -8.48 -11.31 -12.85
CA GLY A 105 -7.73 -10.76 -13.96
C GLY A 105 -6.94 -9.52 -13.56
N GLU A 106 -6.37 -8.88 -14.58
CA GLU A 106 -5.62 -7.64 -14.45
C GLU A 106 -6.44 -6.53 -13.75
N ASN A 107 -7.75 -6.45 -14.01
CA ASN A 107 -8.59 -5.40 -13.42
C ASN A 107 -8.69 -5.53 -11.90
N GLU A 108 -8.90 -6.74 -11.38
CA GLU A 108 -8.94 -7.01 -9.95
C GLU A 108 -7.58 -6.73 -9.30
N TYR A 109 -6.48 -7.10 -9.97
CA TYR A 109 -5.14 -6.75 -9.51
C TYR A 109 -4.93 -5.23 -9.41
N LEU A 110 -5.27 -4.47 -10.45
CA LEU A 110 -5.14 -3.01 -10.44
C LEU A 110 -6.02 -2.34 -9.37
N ARG A 111 -7.23 -2.86 -9.13
CA ARG A 111 -8.09 -2.40 -8.03
C ARG A 111 -7.46 -2.66 -6.66
N CYS A 112 -6.82 -3.82 -6.48
CA CYS A 112 -6.09 -4.12 -5.25
C CYS A 112 -4.85 -3.24 -5.10
N LEU A 113 -4.19 -2.87 -6.20
CA LEU A 113 -3.05 -1.97 -6.22
C LEU A 113 -3.44 -0.53 -5.81
N ASP A 114 -4.58 -0.02 -6.30
CA ASP A 114 -5.16 1.24 -5.84
C ASP A 114 -5.50 1.20 -4.35
N SER A 115 -6.12 0.11 -3.90
CA SER A 115 -6.45 -0.12 -2.48
C SER A 115 -5.19 -0.14 -1.61
N TYR A 116 -4.11 -0.80 -2.05
CA TYR A 116 -2.82 -0.75 -1.34
C TYR A 116 -2.29 0.67 -1.23
N SER A 117 -2.34 1.44 -2.32
CA SER A 117 -1.86 2.83 -2.36
C SER A 117 -2.65 3.69 -1.36
N ARG A 118 -3.99 3.57 -1.36
CA ARG A 118 -4.87 4.24 -0.38
C ARG A 118 -4.57 3.83 1.07
N PHE A 119 -4.34 2.53 1.32
CA PHE A 119 -3.93 2.05 2.64
C PHE A 119 -2.58 2.65 3.06
N SER A 120 -1.61 2.67 2.15
CA SER A 120 -0.28 3.23 2.38
C SER A 120 -0.37 4.70 2.77
N THR A 121 -1.09 5.52 2.01
CA THR A 121 -1.32 6.93 2.35
C THR A 121 -2.03 7.09 3.70
N ALA A 122 -3.10 6.33 3.93
CA ALA A 122 -3.93 6.49 5.11
C ALA A 122 -3.30 5.99 6.42
N TYR A 123 -2.31 5.09 6.36
CA TYR A 123 -1.80 4.39 7.55
C TYR A 123 -0.28 4.25 7.63
N LEU A 124 0.39 3.99 6.51
CA LEU A 124 1.83 3.78 6.52
C LEU A 124 2.56 5.13 6.48
N GLN A 125 2.08 6.04 5.64
CA GLN A 125 2.57 7.39 5.43
C GLN A 125 1.84 8.41 6.33
N GLY A 126 0.56 8.16 6.66
CA GLY A 126 -0.28 9.05 7.49
C GLY A 126 -0.23 8.79 9.01
N ALA A 127 -0.19 9.91 9.77
CA ALA A 127 -0.31 10.12 11.22
C ALA A 127 0.52 9.24 12.19
N ALA A 128 1.64 9.81 12.66
CA ALA A 128 2.13 9.62 14.02
C ALA A 128 1.21 10.33 15.04
#